data_AF-A0A535WA96-F1
#
_entry.id   AF-A0A535WA96-F1
#
_cell.length_a   1.000
_cell.length_b   1.000
_cell.length_c   1.000
_cell.angle_alpha   90.00
_cell.angle_beta   90.00
_cell.angle_gamma   90.00
#
_symmetry.space_group_name_H-M   'P 1'
#
loop_
_entity.id
_entity.type
_entity.pdbx_description
1 polymer ?
#
loop_
_entity_poly.entity_id
_entity_poly.type
_entity_poly.pdbx_seq_one_letter_code
_entity_poly.pdbx_strand_id
1 'polypeptide(L)'
;MQVDSIGSSHETVLKTRIEGGSPPDMAALAQPTGVLAYAKEGKVIDVATFMDKAKLNAEFPTTVGLTTDGDHIWSIPTKADVKSMIWYPVKAFATKGYTVPKTWDELVTLADKIVADGSHPFCVSAGGPGTATGWELTDWVEEVLIKTTEPQVTADWISHKITFEDPKIKAAFDKVGSLLFKRGYVDGGGSQIVNNDLKTVMDPMFDGDTATPGCWMQKIPVWYGPDFFPDRRVNGGDSKYKIGDDGDIGIFPFP
;
A
#
# COMPACT_ATOMS: atom_id res chain seq x y z
N MET A 1 6.16 6.86 -29.80
CA MET A 1 6.35 6.43 -28.40
C MET A 1 5.72 5.07 -28.25
N GLN A 2 6.54 4.02 -28.06
CA GLN A 2 6.06 2.68 -27.75
C GLN A 2 5.90 2.58 -26.23
N VAL A 3 4.76 2.10 -25.76
CA VAL A 3 4.50 1.88 -24.33
C VAL A 3 4.49 0.39 -24.08
N ASP A 4 5.50 -0.11 -23.39
CA ASP A 4 5.57 -1.50 -22.94
C ASP A 4 5.07 -1.60 -21.50
N SER A 5 3.96 -2.30 -21.27
CA SER A 5 3.52 -2.67 -19.92
C SER A 5 4.10 -4.03 -19.54
N ILE A 6 4.95 -4.04 -18.52
CA ILE A 6 5.68 -5.23 -18.03
C ILE A 6 5.26 -5.64 -16.61
N GLY A 7 4.18 -5.05 -16.10
CA GLY A 7 3.52 -5.41 -14.85
C GLY A 7 4.46 -5.41 -13.63
N SER A 8 4.33 -6.43 -12.78
CA SER A 8 5.11 -6.58 -11.55
C SER A 8 6.59 -6.88 -11.77
N SER A 9 7.01 -7.24 -12.99
CA SER A 9 8.40 -7.51 -13.33
C SER A 9 9.18 -6.24 -13.75
N HIS A 10 8.57 -5.06 -13.60
CA HIS A 10 9.10 -3.82 -14.16
C HIS A 10 10.50 -3.46 -13.68
N GLU A 11 10.81 -3.61 -12.39
CA GLU A 11 12.13 -3.29 -11.83
C GLU A 11 13.23 -4.17 -12.44
N THR A 12 13.00 -5.49 -12.45
CA THR A 12 13.95 -6.47 -13.01
C THR A 12 14.17 -6.24 -14.50
N VAL A 13 13.09 -6.10 -15.27
CA VAL A 13 13.18 -5.94 -16.73
C VAL A 13 13.79 -4.59 -17.11
N LEU A 14 13.45 -3.50 -16.40
CA LEU A 14 14.06 -2.19 -16.61
C LEU A 14 15.57 -2.26 -16.38
N LYS A 15 16.00 -2.83 -15.25
CA LYS A 15 17.41 -3.02 -14.93
C LYS A 15 18.14 -3.80 -16.03
N THR A 16 17.59 -4.96 -16.45
CA THR A 16 18.18 -5.76 -17.53
C THR A 16 18.30 -5.00 -18.85
N ARG A 17 17.28 -4.20 -19.22
CA ARG A 17 17.33 -3.37 -20.44
C ARG A 17 18.40 -2.30 -20.39
N ILE A 18 18.54 -1.61 -19.26
CA ILE A 18 19.57 -0.59 -19.03
C ILE A 18 20.97 -1.22 -19.07
N GLU A 19 21.18 -2.34 -18.37
CA GLU A 19 22.46 -3.06 -18.35
C GLU A 19 22.82 -3.66 -19.71
N GLY A 20 21.82 -4.14 -20.45
CA GLY A 20 21.97 -4.70 -21.79
C GLY A 20 22.16 -3.68 -22.91
N GLY A 21 22.21 -2.38 -22.60
CA GLY A 21 22.43 -1.31 -23.59
C GLY A 21 21.21 -0.95 -24.44
N SER A 22 20.02 -1.37 -24.03
CA SER A 22 18.75 -1.07 -24.71
C SER A 22 17.74 -0.42 -23.75
N PRO A 23 18.08 0.71 -23.10
CA PRO A 23 17.16 1.39 -22.20
C PRO A 23 15.95 1.96 -22.95
N PRO A 24 14.78 2.08 -22.30
CA PRO A 24 13.66 2.82 -22.86
C PRO A 24 13.92 4.33 -22.84
N ASP A 25 13.20 5.09 -23.66
CA ASP A 25 13.24 6.57 -23.63
C ASP A 25 12.68 7.13 -22.31
N MET A 26 11.65 6.49 -21.76
CA MET A 26 11.02 6.83 -20.48
C MET A 26 10.63 5.55 -19.74
N ALA A 27 10.74 5.59 -18.41
CA ALA A 27 10.27 4.53 -17.53
C ALA A 27 9.43 5.13 -16.39
N ALA A 28 8.30 4.50 -16.09
CA ALA A 28 7.50 4.82 -14.91
C ALA A 28 7.95 3.92 -13.76
N LEU A 29 8.41 4.51 -12.66
CA LEU A 29 8.82 3.80 -11.45
C LEU A 29 7.88 4.19 -10.32
N ALA A 30 7.45 3.20 -9.54
CA ALA A 30 6.60 3.44 -8.37
C ALA A 30 7.37 4.09 -7.20
N GLN A 31 8.68 3.85 -7.12
CA GLN A 31 9.52 4.22 -5.97
C GLN A 31 10.49 5.35 -6.34
N PRO A 32 10.41 6.52 -5.68
CA PRO A 32 11.34 7.63 -5.90
C PRO A 32 12.81 7.25 -5.64
N THR A 33 13.08 6.37 -4.68
CA THR A 33 14.42 5.89 -4.35
C THR A 33 15.09 5.14 -5.51
N GLY A 34 14.32 4.40 -6.31
CA GLY A 34 14.81 3.74 -7.52
C GLY A 34 15.28 4.75 -8.57
N VAL A 35 14.55 5.86 -8.75
CA VAL A 35 14.95 6.96 -9.63
C VAL A 35 16.28 7.56 -9.17
N LEU A 36 16.42 7.86 -7.87
CA LEU A 36 17.65 8.40 -7.30
C LEU A 36 18.84 7.44 -7.42
N ALA A 37 18.61 6.13 -7.32
CA ALA A 37 19.66 5.13 -7.53
C ALA A 37 20.18 5.15 -8.97
N TYR A 38 19.28 5.13 -9.96
CA TYR A 38 19.67 5.25 -11.37
C TYR A 38 20.35 6.58 -11.70
N ALA A 39 19.92 7.68 -11.07
CA ALA A 39 20.57 8.98 -11.21
C ALA A 39 22.02 8.96 -10.73
N LYS A 40 22.30 8.35 -9.56
CA LYS A 40 23.66 8.17 -9.04
C LYS A 40 24.54 7.32 -9.95
N GLU A 41 23.95 6.40 -10.71
CA GLU A 41 24.64 5.58 -11.71
C GLU A 41 24.80 6.28 -13.07
N GLY A 42 24.32 7.53 -13.22
CA GLY A 42 24.36 8.28 -14.48
C GLY A 42 23.42 7.71 -15.55
N LYS A 43 22.36 7.01 -15.15
CA LYS A 43 21.37 6.38 -16.05
C LYS A 43 20.12 7.21 -16.28
N VAL A 44 20.01 8.39 -15.66
CA VAL A 44 18.85 9.28 -15.75
C VAL A 44 19.31 10.66 -16.20
N ILE A 45 18.51 11.31 -17.04
CA ILE A 45 18.74 12.69 -17.47
C ILE A 45 18.08 13.61 -16.44
N ASP A 46 18.82 14.62 -15.97
CA ASP A 46 18.27 15.66 -15.10
C ASP A 46 17.23 16.48 -15.90
N VAL A 47 15.96 16.41 -15.48
CA VAL A 47 14.87 17.08 -16.20
C VAL A 47 14.96 18.59 -16.08
N ALA A 48 15.66 19.11 -15.05
CA ALA A 48 15.89 20.54 -14.91
C ALA A 48 16.83 21.11 -16.00
N THR A 49 17.49 20.26 -16.80
CA THR A 49 18.30 20.70 -17.95
C THR A 49 17.46 21.14 -19.16
N PHE A 50 16.19 20.72 -19.24
CA PHE A 50 15.30 21.04 -20.36
C PHE A 50 13.88 21.47 -19.92
N MET A 51 13.57 21.44 -18.63
CA MET A 51 12.32 21.95 -18.05
C MET A 51 12.60 23.06 -17.04
N ASP A 52 11.62 23.96 -16.88
CA ASP A 52 11.71 25.03 -15.89
C ASP A 52 11.57 24.47 -14.46
N LYS A 53 12.65 24.55 -13.68
CA LYS A 53 12.70 24.11 -12.28
C LYS A 53 11.70 24.83 -11.39
N ALA A 54 11.53 26.14 -11.54
CA ALA A 54 10.59 26.90 -10.72
C ALA A 54 9.14 26.47 -11.00
N LYS A 55 8.82 26.23 -12.27
CA LYS A 55 7.53 25.68 -12.68
C LYS A 55 7.29 24.28 -12.10
N LEU A 56 8.27 23.38 -12.19
CA LEU A 56 8.16 22.03 -11.61
C LEU A 56 7.91 22.08 -10.09
N ASN A 57 8.62 22.94 -9.36
CA ASN A 57 8.39 23.13 -7.93
C ASN A 57 7.02 23.73 -7.60
N ALA A 58 6.51 24.62 -8.45
CA ALA A 58 5.18 25.21 -8.28
C ALA A 58 4.05 24.23 -8.60
N GLU A 59 4.20 23.38 -9.61
CA GLU A 59 3.20 22.40 -10.03
C GLU A 59 3.18 21.15 -9.14
N PHE A 60 4.33 20.76 -8.60
CA PHE A 60 4.50 19.54 -7.80
C PHE A 60 5.13 19.81 -6.41
N PRO A 61 4.58 20.75 -5.62
CA PRO A 61 5.23 21.27 -4.41
C PRO A 61 5.48 20.23 -3.32
N THR A 62 4.74 19.11 -3.34
CA THR A 62 4.82 18.04 -2.33
C THR A 62 5.54 16.79 -2.81
N THR A 63 5.76 16.63 -4.12
CA THR A 63 6.20 15.36 -4.70
C THR A 63 7.49 15.46 -5.51
N VAL A 64 7.81 16.61 -6.11
CA VAL A 64 9.04 16.76 -6.90
C VAL A 64 10.29 16.58 -6.05
N GLY A 65 10.22 16.96 -4.77
CA GLY A 65 11.32 16.79 -3.81
C GLY A 65 11.70 15.32 -3.59
N LEU A 66 10.80 14.37 -3.86
CA LEU A 66 11.06 12.94 -3.66
C LEU A 66 12.12 12.38 -4.63
N THR A 67 12.35 13.05 -5.76
CA THR A 67 13.35 12.69 -6.77
C THR A 67 14.30 13.85 -7.08
N THR A 68 14.41 14.81 -6.17
CA THR A 68 15.37 15.93 -6.26
C THR A 68 16.63 15.60 -5.47
N ASP A 69 17.81 15.87 -6.03
CA ASP A 69 19.10 15.77 -5.33
C ASP A 69 19.93 17.03 -5.61
N GLY A 70 20.12 17.86 -4.58
CA GLY A 70 20.73 19.18 -4.72
C GLY A 70 19.96 20.04 -5.72
N ASP A 71 20.64 20.42 -6.81
CA ASP A 71 20.02 21.23 -7.86
C ASP A 71 19.29 20.45 -8.95
N HIS A 72 19.42 19.12 -8.95
CA HIS A 72 18.91 18.23 -10.00
C HIS A 72 17.51 17.70 -9.68
N ILE A 73 16.69 17.54 -10.72
CA ILE A 73 15.38 16.87 -10.63
C ILE A 73 15.42 15.65 -11.56
N TRP A 74 15.22 14.46 -11.02
CA TRP A 74 15.46 13.22 -11.77
C TRP A 74 14.18 12.58 -12.34
N SER A 75 13.00 13.06 -11.97
CA SER A 75 11.74 12.62 -12.58
C SER A 75 10.63 13.65 -12.44
N ILE A 76 9.55 13.44 -13.22
CA ILE A 76 8.31 14.19 -13.10
C ILE A 76 7.30 13.29 -12.35
N PRO A 77 6.72 13.75 -11.24
CA PRO A 77 5.65 13.02 -10.57
C PRO A 77 4.41 12.91 -11.47
N THR A 78 3.92 11.69 -11.69
CA THR A 78 2.72 11.45 -12.52
C THR A 78 1.52 10.97 -11.71
N LYS A 79 1.77 10.37 -10.54
CA LYS A 79 0.76 9.84 -9.63
C LYS A 79 1.32 9.79 -8.20
N ALA A 80 0.45 9.98 -7.22
CA ALA A 80 0.72 9.70 -5.82
C ALA A 80 -0.43 8.89 -5.24
N ASP A 81 -0.11 7.87 -4.45
CA ASP A 81 -1.10 7.00 -3.83
C ASP A 81 -0.80 6.83 -2.35
N VAL A 82 -1.85 6.80 -1.54
CA VAL A 82 -1.76 6.63 -0.08
C VAL A 82 -1.83 5.14 0.27
N LYS A 83 -0.85 4.65 1.03
CA LYS A 83 -0.76 3.25 1.50
C LYS A 83 -1.42 3.00 2.87
N SER A 84 -1.63 4.06 3.64
CA SER A 84 -2.04 4.02 5.04
C SER A 84 -3.55 3.97 5.22
N MET A 85 -4.25 3.14 4.42
CA MET A 85 -5.71 3.12 4.35
C MET A 85 -6.28 1.72 4.64
N ILE A 86 -7.39 1.67 5.36
CA ILE A 86 -8.21 0.49 5.61
C ILE A 86 -9.52 0.61 4.83
N TRP A 87 -9.86 -0.46 4.12
CA TRP A 87 -11.11 -0.64 3.37
C TRP A 87 -12.11 -1.45 4.19
N TYR A 88 -13.40 -1.10 4.13
CA TYR A 88 -14.47 -1.79 4.88
C TYR A 88 -15.86 -1.70 4.22
N PRO A 89 -16.80 -2.61 4.54
CA PRO A 89 -18.16 -2.60 4.00
C PRO A 89 -19.09 -1.69 4.81
N VAL A 90 -19.45 -0.52 4.27
CA VAL A 90 -20.16 0.56 5.00
C VAL A 90 -21.50 0.10 5.58
N LYS A 91 -22.36 -0.51 4.75
CA LYS A 91 -23.71 -0.93 5.14
C LYS A 91 -23.68 -2.03 6.20
N ALA A 92 -22.74 -2.97 6.07
CA ALA A 92 -22.57 -4.06 7.01
C ALA A 92 -22.08 -3.52 8.37
N PHE A 93 -21.11 -2.60 8.35
CA PHE A 93 -20.61 -1.91 9.56
C PHE A 93 -21.75 -1.22 10.29
N ALA A 94 -22.56 -0.43 9.57
CA ALA A 94 -23.70 0.28 10.14
C ALA A 94 -24.73 -0.69 10.75
N THR A 95 -25.04 -1.79 10.04
CA THR A 95 -26.00 -2.81 10.50
C THR A 95 -25.56 -3.51 11.78
N LYS A 96 -24.25 -3.76 11.94
CA LYS A 96 -23.67 -4.34 13.18
C LYS A 96 -23.42 -3.31 14.29
N GLY A 97 -23.64 -2.02 14.02
CA GLY A 97 -23.30 -0.93 14.93
C GLY A 97 -21.79 -0.87 15.22
N TYR A 98 -20.97 -1.14 14.20
CA TYR A 98 -19.53 -0.90 14.25
C TYR A 98 -19.24 0.55 13.88
N THR A 99 -18.24 1.12 14.54
CA THR A 99 -17.77 2.49 14.29
C THR A 99 -16.34 2.45 13.78
N VAL A 100 -16.03 3.32 12.82
CA VAL A 100 -14.65 3.47 12.32
C VAL A 100 -13.73 3.87 13.48
N PRO A 101 -12.67 3.09 13.77
CA PRO A 101 -11.75 3.38 14.86
C PRO A 101 -10.80 4.51 14.48
N LYS A 102 -10.53 5.40 15.44
CA LYS A 102 -9.62 6.55 15.29
C LYS A 102 -8.29 6.38 16.00
N THR A 103 -8.20 5.39 16.88
CA THR A 103 -6.99 5.06 17.64
C THR A 103 -6.70 3.57 17.55
N TRP A 104 -5.45 3.21 17.83
CA TRP A 104 -5.06 1.80 17.88
C TRP A 104 -5.92 0.99 18.87
N ASP A 105 -6.20 1.55 20.04
CA ASP A 105 -6.99 0.87 21.06
C ASP A 105 -8.45 0.70 20.63
N GLU A 106 -9.01 1.67 19.92
CA GLU A 106 -10.33 1.55 19.29
C GLU A 106 -10.33 0.47 18.19
N LEU A 107 -9.26 0.37 17.39
CA LEU A 107 -9.12 -0.67 16.37
C LEU A 107 -9.08 -2.06 17.00
N VAL A 108 -8.28 -2.24 18.06
CA VAL A 108 -8.21 -3.51 18.81
C VAL A 108 -9.55 -3.84 19.45
N THR A 109 -10.23 -2.85 20.04
CA THR A 109 -11.56 -3.02 20.66
C THR A 109 -12.61 -3.43 19.62
N LEU A 110 -12.61 -2.79 18.45
CA LEU A 110 -13.48 -3.17 17.34
C LEU A 110 -13.18 -4.60 16.87
N ALA A 111 -11.90 -4.94 16.73
CA ALA A 111 -11.49 -6.28 16.33
C ALA A 111 -11.94 -7.35 17.35
N ASP A 112 -11.80 -7.08 18.65
CA ASP A 112 -12.32 -7.98 19.70
C ASP A 112 -13.85 -8.16 19.60
N LYS A 113 -14.58 -7.07 19.34
CA LYS A 113 -16.04 -7.12 19.11
C LYS A 113 -16.40 -7.99 17.91
N ILE A 114 -15.71 -7.82 16.78
CA ILE A 114 -15.97 -8.61 15.56
C ILE A 114 -15.74 -10.11 15.80
N VAL A 115 -14.70 -10.47 16.57
CA VAL A 115 -14.46 -11.87 16.96
C VAL A 115 -15.57 -12.40 17.87
N ALA A 116 -16.02 -11.60 18.84
CA ALA A 116 -17.13 -11.96 19.72
C ALA A 116 -18.46 -12.14 18.95
N ASP A 117 -18.66 -11.35 17.90
CA ASP A 117 -19.80 -11.44 16.98
C ASP A 117 -19.67 -12.62 15.98
N GLY A 118 -18.61 -13.41 16.08
CA GLY A 118 -18.42 -14.68 15.36
C GLY A 118 -17.76 -14.56 13.99
N SER A 119 -17.01 -13.49 13.72
CA SER A 119 -16.38 -13.22 12.44
C SER A 119 -14.89 -12.80 12.59
N HIS A 120 -14.26 -12.39 11.50
CA HIS A 120 -12.83 -12.06 11.45
C HIS A 120 -12.60 -10.57 11.17
N PRO A 121 -11.92 -9.83 12.06
CA PRO A 121 -11.60 -8.43 11.85
C PRO A 121 -10.91 -8.13 10.52
N PHE A 122 -9.91 -8.93 10.13
CA PHE A 122 -9.00 -8.58 9.04
C PHE A 122 -8.97 -9.61 7.90
N CYS A 123 -9.01 -9.10 6.68
CA CYS A 123 -8.54 -9.78 5.49
C CYS A 123 -7.08 -9.36 5.25
N VAL A 124 -6.15 -10.32 5.18
CA VAL A 124 -4.72 -10.01 5.09
C VAL A 124 -4.03 -10.97 4.11
N SER A 125 -3.24 -10.38 3.22
CA SER A 125 -2.43 -11.08 2.23
C SER A 125 -0.96 -10.80 2.49
N ALA A 126 -0.12 -11.80 2.24
CA ALA A 126 1.29 -11.60 1.90
C ALA A 126 1.62 -12.20 0.53
N GLY A 127 0.63 -12.68 -0.23
CA GLY A 127 0.84 -13.16 -1.59
C GLY A 127 1.00 -12.01 -2.56
N GLY A 128 1.85 -12.18 -3.57
CA GLY A 128 2.04 -11.20 -4.63
C GLY A 128 2.71 -11.85 -5.84
N PRO A 129 2.71 -11.21 -7.01
CA PRO A 129 3.28 -11.81 -8.21
C PRO A 129 4.82 -11.89 -8.13
N GLY A 130 5.35 -13.11 -8.20
CA GLY A 130 6.79 -13.37 -8.30
C GLY A 130 7.57 -12.83 -7.10
N THR A 131 8.56 -11.97 -7.37
CA THR A 131 9.43 -11.39 -6.33
C THR A 131 8.75 -10.33 -5.47
N ALA A 132 7.54 -9.88 -5.84
CA ALA A 132 6.75 -8.92 -5.07
C ALA A 132 5.87 -9.61 -4.00
N THR A 133 6.32 -10.71 -3.40
CA THR A 133 5.58 -11.38 -2.32
C THR A 133 5.89 -10.68 -0.98
N GLY A 134 4.87 -10.39 -0.17
CA GLY A 134 5.01 -9.93 1.22
C GLY A 134 5.13 -8.42 1.45
N TRP A 135 5.12 -7.61 0.39
CA TRP A 135 5.19 -6.14 0.50
C TRP A 135 4.00 -5.55 1.26
N GLU A 136 2.84 -6.20 1.21
CA GLU A 136 1.64 -5.76 1.93
C GLU A 136 1.88 -5.72 3.43
N LEU A 137 2.67 -6.66 3.96
CA LEU A 137 3.00 -6.73 5.38
C LEU A 137 3.99 -5.65 5.79
N THR A 138 4.86 -5.18 4.89
CA THR A 138 5.77 -4.07 5.21
C THR A 138 4.97 -2.80 5.44
N ASP A 139 3.90 -2.56 4.68
CA ASP A 139 2.99 -1.42 4.87
C ASP A 139 2.35 -1.40 6.27
N TRP A 140 2.16 -2.55 6.95
CA TRP A 140 1.69 -2.57 8.35
C TRP A 140 2.78 -2.15 9.33
N VAL A 141 3.98 -2.71 9.18
CA VAL A 141 5.11 -2.48 10.09
C VAL A 141 5.64 -1.05 9.95
N GLU A 142 5.79 -0.56 8.73
CA GLU A 142 6.24 0.80 8.43
C GLU A 142 5.29 1.84 9.02
N GLU A 143 3.98 1.64 8.87
CA GLU A 143 2.96 2.54 9.41
C GLU A 143 2.99 2.58 10.94
N VAL A 144 3.07 1.40 11.58
CA VAL A 144 3.18 1.32 13.05
C VAL A 144 4.47 2.00 13.52
N LEU A 145 5.59 1.78 12.84
CA LEU A 145 6.86 2.40 13.19
C LEU A 145 6.77 3.93 13.11
N ILE A 146 6.28 4.47 11.99
CA ILE A 146 6.17 5.92 11.76
C ILE A 146 5.22 6.57 12.77
N LYS A 147 4.14 5.89 13.17
CA LYS A 147 3.16 6.43 14.13
C LYS A 147 3.57 6.29 15.60
N THR A 148 4.52 5.41 15.91
CA THR A 148 4.91 5.11 17.31
C THR A 148 6.32 5.57 17.66
N THR A 149 7.05 6.13 16.70
CA THR A 149 8.41 6.60 16.89
C THR A 149 8.64 7.96 16.25
N GLU A 150 9.74 8.61 16.63
CA GLU A 150 10.16 9.86 15.99
C GLU A 150 10.58 9.61 14.53
N PRO A 151 10.31 10.54 13.58
CA PRO A 151 10.66 10.38 12.16
C PRO A 151 12.13 10.01 11.89
N GLN A 152 13.04 10.43 12.77
CA GLN A 152 14.46 10.10 12.68
C GLN A 152 14.73 8.58 12.78
N VAL A 153 13.90 7.82 13.48
CA VAL A 153 14.06 6.36 13.61
C VAL A 153 13.88 5.70 12.24
N THR A 154 12.84 6.06 11.51
CA THR A 154 12.64 5.59 10.12
C THR A 154 13.78 6.02 9.23
N ALA A 155 14.24 7.28 9.32
CA ALA A 155 15.36 7.78 8.54
C ALA A 155 16.68 7.03 8.81
N ASP A 156 16.96 6.72 10.07
CA ASP A 156 18.14 5.96 10.48
C ASP A 156 18.05 4.49 10.05
N TRP A 157 16.83 3.92 10.02
CA TRP A 157 16.63 2.56 9.55
C TRP A 157 16.85 2.43 8.04
N ILE A 158 16.24 3.29 7.22
CA ILE A 158 16.41 3.26 5.76
C ILE A 158 17.82 3.62 5.30
N SER A 159 18.57 4.37 6.13
CA SER A 159 19.98 4.71 5.88
C SER A 159 20.96 3.73 6.51
N HIS A 160 20.48 2.60 7.05
CA HIS A 160 21.26 1.53 7.68
C HIS A 160 22.10 1.96 8.91
N LYS A 161 21.75 3.06 9.57
CA LYS A 161 22.37 3.46 10.85
C LYS A 161 21.85 2.63 12.02
N ILE A 162 20.63 2.11 11.92
CA ILE A 162 20.09 1.10 12.84
C ILE A 162 19.65 -0.14 12.07
N THR A 163 19.68 -1.29 12.75
CA THR A 163 19.36 -2.59 12.14
C THR A 163 17.93 -3.02 12.45
N PHE A 164 17.47 -4.08 11.81
CA PHE A 164 16.21 -4.76 12.16
C PHE A 164 16.18 -5.26 13.62
N GLU A 165 17.33 -5.35 14.28
CA GLU A 165 17.41 -5.79 15.67
C GLU A 165 17.18 -4.67 16.69
N ASP A 166 17.11 -3.40 16.25
CA ASP A 166 16.85 -2.26 17.14
C ASP A 166 15.51 -2.48 17.88
N PRO A 167 15.46 -2.24 19.20
CA PRO A 167 14.26 -2.47 19.99
C PRO A 167 13.01 -1.75 19.47
N LYS A 168 13.15 -0.59 18.83
CA LYS A 168 12.01 0.17 18.27
C LYS A 168 11.46 -0.50 17.02
N ILE A 169 12.33 -1.07 16.19
CA ILE A 169 11.93 -1.83 15.01
C ILE A 169 11.23 -3.11 15.45
N LYS A 170 11.82 -3.86 16.39
CA LYS A 170 11.20 -5.06 16.99
C LYS A 170 9.83 -4.75 17.59
N ALA A 171 9.68 -3.65 18.34
CA ALA A 171 8.40 -3.25 18.91
C ALA A 171 7.30 -3.02 17.86
N ALA A 172 7.64 -2.48 16.69
CA ALA A 172 6.70 -2.33 15.58
C ALA A 172 6.27 -3.69 15.01
N PHE A 173 7.23 -4.61 14.80
CA PHE A 173 6.94 -6.00 14.39
C PHE A 173 6.08 -6.73 15.43
N ASP A 174 6.40 -6.63 16.72
CA ASP A 174 5.65 -7.26 17.80
C ASP A 174 4.21 -6.72 17.86
N LYS A 175 4.04 -5.41 17.69
CA LYS A 175 2.71 -4.78 17.69
C LYS A 175 1.86 -5.26 16.51
N VAL A 176 2.40 -5.32 15.30
CA VAL A 176 1.71 -5.90 14.13
C VAL A 176 1.44 -7.39 14.33
N GLY A 177 2.45 -8.15 14.80
CA GLY A 177 2.33 -9.58 15.04
C GLY A 177 1.26 -9.91 16.08
N SER A 178 1.15 -9.10 17.15
CA SER A 178 0.11 -9.26 18.18
C SER A 178 -1.31 -9.10 17.63
N LEU A 179 -1.49 -8.38 16.52
CA LEU A 179 -2.77 -8.21 15.84
C LEU A 179 -3.01 -9.36 14.86
N LEU A 180 -2.05 -9.62 13.96
CA LEU A 180 -2.21 -10.56 12.85
C LEU A 180 -2.20 -12.04 13.29
N PHE A 181 -1.54 -12.36 14.40
CA PHE A 181 -1.46 -13.73 14.92
C PHE A 181 -2.38 -13.98 16.12
N LYS A 182 -3.16 -12.98 16.56
CA LYS A 182 -4.20 -13.20 17.58
C LYS A 182 -5.28 -14.12 17.00
N ARG A 183 -5.67 -15.13 17.78
CA ARG A 183 -6.63 -16.15 17.33
C ARG A 183 -7.95 -15.48 16.90
N GLY A 184 -8.39 -15.79 15.68
CA GLY A 184 -9.63 -15.28 15.11
C GLY A 184 -9.54 -13.89 14.50
N TYR A 185 -8.41 -13.18 14.61
CA TYR A 185 -8.30 -11.81 14.06
C TYR A 185 -8.22 -11.77 12.53
N VAL A 186 -7.63 -12.79 11.92
CA VAL A 186 -7.45 -12.90 10.47
C VAL A 186 -8.29 -14.05 9.94
N ASP A 187 -8.96 -13.85 8.82
CA ASP A 187 -9.69 -14.92 8.12
C ASP A 187 -8.73 -16.04 7.69
N GLY A 188 -9.08 -17.29 8.03
CA GLY A 188 -8.17 -18.44 7.92
C GLY A 188 -7.05 -18.51 8.98
N GLY A 189 -6.82 -17.44 9.75
CA GLY A 189 -5.81 -17.33 10.80
C GLY A 189 -4.45 -16.81 10.31
N GLY A 190 -3.63 -16.32 11.24
CA GLY A 190 -2.37 -15.62 10.90
C GLY A 190 -1.37 -16.43 10.05
N SER A 191 -1.34 -17.76 10.18
CA SER A 191 -0.49 -18.60 9.33
C SER A 191 -0.97 -18.72 7.88
N GLN A 192 -2.22 -18.38 7.58
CA GLN A 192 -2.77 -18.43 6.22
C GLN A 192 -2.47 -17.17 5.40
N ILE A 193 -1.98 -16.10 6.04
CA ILE A 193 -1.65 -14.83 5.38
C ILE A 193 -0.75 -15.05 4.15
N VAL A 194 0.23 -15.96 4.26
CA VAL A 194 1.19 -16.27 3.18
C VAL A 194 0.58 -17.03 2.01
N ASN A 195 -0.62 -17.60 2.16
CA ASN A 195 -1.35 -18.34 1.13
C ASN A 195 -2.47 -17.52 0.49
N ASN A 196 -2.79 -16.35 1.04
CA ASN A 196 -3.83 -15.48 0.51
C ASN A 196 -3.28 -14.70 -0.68
N ASP A 197 -4.00 -14.72 -1.81
CA ASP A 197 -3.64 -13.95 -3.00
C ASP A 197 -4.12 -12.50 -2.87
N LEU A 198 -3.24 -11.57 -3.20
CA LEU A 198 -3.54 -10.14 -3.21
C LEU A 198 -4.75 -9.77 -4.07
N LYS A 199 -5.06 -10.52 -5.12
CA LYS A 199 -6.17 -10.23 -6.05
C LYS A 199 -7.54 -10.64 -5.54
N THR A 200 -7.58 -11.51 -4.53
CA THR A 200 -8.84 -12.11 -4.02
C THR A 200 -9.00 -11.94 -2.52
N VAL A 201 -8.05 -11.30 -1.82
CA VAL A 201 -8.08 -11.17 -0.37
C VAL A 201 -9.27 -10.35 0.14
N MET A 202 -9.86 -9.47 -0.67
CA MET A 202 -11.09 -8.75 -0.32
C MET A 202 -12.38 -9.53 -0.63
N ASP A 203 -12.33 -10.65 -1.35
CA ASP A 203 -13.53 -11.39 -1.78
C ASP A 203 -14.40 -11.81 -0.58
N PRO A 204 -13.84 -12.31 0.55
CA PRO A 204 -14.67 -12.65 1.72
C PRO A 204 -15.39 -11.44 2.33
N MET A 205 -14.91 -10.22 2.08
CA MET A 205 -15.53 -8.98 2.54
C MET A 205 -16.72 -8.55 1.67
N PHE A 206 -16.71 -8.86 0.36
CA PHE A 206 -17.64 -8.25 -0.61
C PHE A 206 -18.41 -9.22 -1.50
N ASP A 207 -17.90 -10.42 -1.79
CA ASP A 207 -18.49 -11.34 -2.78
C ASP A 207 -19.47 -12.38 -2.20
N GLY A 208 -19.56 -12.47 -0.87
CA GLY A 208 -20.50 -13.33 -0.15
C GLY A 208 -21.79 -12.63 0.30
N ASP A 209 -22.40 -13.15 1.37
CA ASP A 209 -23.46 -12.43 2.07
C ASP A 209 -22.87 -11.19 2.74
N THR A 210 -23.04 -10.04 2.10
CA THR A 210 -22.55 -8.75 2.63
C THR A 210 -23.17 -8.36 3.98
N ALA A 211 -24.23 -9.03 4.46
CA ALA A 211 -24.73 -8.85 5.83
C ALA A 211 -23.87 -9.58 6.87
N THR A 212 -23.13 -10.61 6.46
CA THR A 212 -22.23 -11.43 7.29
C THR A 212 -20.91 -11.73 6.56
N PRO A 213 -20.09 -10.69 6.29
CA PRO A 213 -18.84 -10.88 5.56
C PRO A 213 -17.87 -11.80 6.33
N GLY A 214 -17.04 -12.53 5.58
CA GLY A 214 -16.02 -13.44 6.13
C GLY A 214 -14.91 -12.69 6.88
N CYS A 215 -14.60 -11.47 6.43
CA CYS A 215 -13.76 -10.51 7.14
C CYS A 215 -14.20 -9.06 6.89
N TRP A 216 -13.77 -8.14 7.77
CA TRP A 216 -14.39 -6.81 7.86
C TRP A 216 -13.51 -5.64 7.41
N MET A 217 -12.20 -5.77 7.53
CA MET A 217 -11.25 -4.70 7.28
C MET A 217 -10.04 -5.21 6.51
N GLN A 218 -9.53 -4.42 5.57
CA GLN A 218 -8.28 -4.72 4.89
C GLN A 218 -7.44 -3.46 4.72
N LYS A 219 -6.19 -3.52 5.21
CA LYS A 219 -5.20 -2.47 4.93
C LYS A 219 -4.55 -2.75 3.57
N ILE A 220 -4.76 -1.85 2.61
CA ILE A 220 -4.12 -1.89 1.30
C ILE A 220 -4.10 -0.48 0.69
N PRO A 221 -3.13 -0.13 -0.16
CA PRO A 221 -3.09 1.18 -0.80
C PRO A 221 -4.30 1.50 -1.68
N VAL A 222 -4.60 2.80 -1.81
CA VAL A 222 -5.79 3.28 -2.54
C VAL A 222 -5.78 2.93 -4.03
N TRP A 223 -4.61 2.76 -4.64
CA TRP A 223 -4.48 2.41 -6.05
C TRP A 223 -4.98 1.00 -6.37
N TYR A 224 -5.13 0.15 -5.37
CA TYR A 224 -5.67 -1.20 -5.55
C TYR A 224 -7.20 -1.20 -5.69
N GLY A 225 -7.86 -0.10 -5.31
CA GLY A 225 -9.31 0.06 -5.44
C GLY A 225 -9.84 -0.28 -6.84
N PRO A 226 -9.30 0.31 -7.93
CA PRO A 226 -9.68 -0.02 -9.29
C PRO A 226 -9.47 -1.49 -9.71
N ASP A 227 -8.51 -2.20 -9.11
CA ASP A 227 -8.24 -3.61 -9.43
C ASP A 227 -9.28 -4.53 -8.77
N PHE A 228 -9.73 -4.23 -7.55
CA PHE A 228 -10.83 -4.96 -6.88
C PHE A 228 -12.23 -4.50 -7.31
N PHE A 229 -12.39 -3.21 -7.55
CA PHE A 229 -13.66 -2.55 -7.81
C PHE A 229 -13.57 -1.77 -9.11
N PRO A 230 -13.47 -2.47 -10.26
CA PRO A 230 -13.29 -1.79 -11.54
C PRO A 230 -14.54 -0.98 -11.88
N ASP A 231 -14.34 0.27 -12.33
CA ASP A 231 -15.42 1.17 -12.76
C ASP A 231 -16.33 0.52 -13.81
N ARG A 232 -15.76 -0.38 -14.62
CA ARG A 232 -16.43 -1.19 -15.64
C ARG A 232 -16.18 -2.67 -15.35
N ARG A 233 -17.25 -3.45 -15.29
CA ARG A 233 -17.17 -4.90 -15.24
C ARG A 233 -16.70 -5.46 -16.59
N VAL A 234 -16.21 -6.70 -16.56
CA VAL A 234 -15.82 -7.47 -17.77
C VAL A 234 -16.97 -7.60 -18.79
N ASN A 235 -18.23 -7.53 -18.34
CA ASN A 235 -19.41 -7.55 -19.21
C ASN A 235 -19.86 -6.16 -19.70
N GLY A 236 -19.08 -5.10 -19.45
CA GLY A 236 -19.32 -3.74 -19.96
C GLY A 236 -20.26 -2.86 -19.13
N GLY A 237 -20.88 -3.41 -18.07
CA GLY A 237 -21.71 -2.65 -17.12
C GLY A 237 -20.90 -1.92 -16.05
N ASP A 238 -21.53 -1.00 -15.33
CA ASP A 238 -20.90 -0.24 -14.24
C ASP A 238 -20.54 -1.14 -13.04
N SER A 239 -19.57 -0.72 -12.24
CA SER A 239 -19.22 -1.36 -10.96
C SER A 239 -20.47 -1.61 -10.10
N LYS A 240 -20.54 -2.76 -9.40
CA LYS A 240 -21.59 -2.95 -8.36
C LYS A 240 -21.40 -1.99 -7.18
N TYR A 241 -20.17 -1.55 -6.95
CA TYR A 241 -19.80 -0.92 -5.69
C TYR A 241 -19.52 0.56 -5.88
N LYS A 242 -20.08 1.36 -4.97
CA LYS A 242 -19.79 2.78 -4.86
C LYS A 242 -18.83 3.01 -3.70
N ILE A 243 -17.71 3.67 -3.97
CA ILE A 243 -16.78 4.12 -2.91
C ILE A 243 -17.32 5.41 -2.29
N GLY A 244 -17.24 5.52 -0.97
CA GLY A 244 -17.61 6.71 -0.20
C GLY A 244 -18.51 6.38 0.99
N ASP A 245 -18.71 7.37 1.86
CA ASP A 245 -19.46 7.22 3.12
C ASP A 245 -20.94 6.86 2.91
N ASP A 246 -21.53 7.29 1.79
CA ASP A 246 -22.88 6.92 1.35
C ASP A 246 -22.89 5.71 0.38
N GLY A 247 -21.72 5.12 0.17
CA GLY A 247 -21.47 4.03 -0.75
C GLY A 247 -21.58 2.64 -0.11
N ASP A 248 -21.02 1.66 -0.81
CA ASP A 248 -20.89 0.28 -0.34
C ASP A 248 -19.53 0.05 0.34
N ILE A 249 -18.53 0.85 -0.04
CA ILE A 249 -17.12 0.70 0.34
C ILE A 249 -16.63 1.98 0.99
N GLY A 250 -16.20 1.87 2.24
CA GLY A 250 -15.60 2.96 2.99
C GLY A 250 -14.10 2.78 3.07
N ILE A 251 -13.39 3.90 3.22
CA ILE A 251 -11.95 3.93 3.39
C ILE A 251 -11.62 4.87 4.54
N PHE A 252 -10.82 4.42 5.50
CA PHE A 252 -10.35 5.26 6.59
C PHE A 252 -8.85 5.11 6.83
N PRO A 253 -8.16 6.14 7.38
CA PRO A 253 -6.73 6.03 7.69
C PRO A 253 -6.46 4.97 8.74
N PHE A 254 -5.37 4.23 8.57
CA PHE A 254 -4.86 3.32 9.60
C PHE A 254 -4.61 4.13 10.90
N PRO A 255 -5.23 3.77 12.04
CA PRO A 255 -5.17 4.58 13.24
C PRO A 255 -3.82 4.49 13.97
#